data_AF-A0A7I7MPQ7-F1
#
_entry.id   AF-A0A7I7MPQ7-F1
#
_cell.length_a   1.000
_cell.length_b   1.000
_cell.length_c   1.000
_cell.angle_alpha   90.00
_cell.angle_beta   90.00
_cell.angle_gamma   90.00
#
_symmetry.space_group_name_H-M   'P 1'
#
loop_
_entity.id
_entity.type
_entity.pdbx_description
1 polymer ?
#
loop_
_entity_poly.entity_id
_entity_poly.type
_entity_poly.pdbx_seq_one_letter_code
_entity_poly.pdbx_strand_id
1 'polypeptide(L)'
;MPLTVADIDRWNAQAVREVFHAASARAEVTFEVSRQLAALSIFANSGGKTAEAAAHHNAGIRRDLDAHGNEALAVARAADRAADGIVKVQSELAALRQAAAAAELTIDALTNQVVPIPGLRYTEAEWARMLAKQAELQADLDAIMAEANAVDEELASAVNMADGDAPIPADAGPPVGPEGLTPTQLASDANEERLREERARLQAHIGRLQAQYDQLAAQAARDYHNGILDSDAVGQLAALDDQLTAARGRLGDLDAVDEALSRAPETYLTQLQLPEDPHQQVLAAVAVGNPDTAANVSVTVPGVGSTTRGTLPGMVTEARDLRSEVIRQLKNAGKPTSVATIAWMGYSPPPNPLDSGSAGDLWQTMTDGQAHAGAADLSRYLQQVRTNNPGGHLTVLGHSYGSLTASLALQDLNAQGAHPVNDVVFYGSPGLELYSPAQLGLDHGHAYVMQAPHDPITNLVAPVAPLHGWGLDPYLTPGLVELSSQAGFDPGGIWRDGVYAHGDYPRVFLDAAGQPQLRMSGYNLAAIAAGLPDNTVGAPLLPPILGGGMPGAPNPVPGGGH
;
A
#
# COMPACT_ATOMS: atom_id res chain seq x y z
N MET A 1 5.73 41.08 12.39
CA MET A 1 4.66 42.09 12.66
C MET A 1 3.35 41.35 12.48
N PRO A 2 2.33 41.59 13.30
CA PRO A 2 1.03 40.94 13.10
C PRO A 2 0.41 41.40 11.78
N LEU A 3 -0.24 40.47 11.08
CA LEU A 3 -0.95 40.75 9.82
C LEU A 3 -2.08 41.76 10.01
N THR A 4 -2.39 42.49 8.94
CA THR A 4 -3.60 43.31 8.85
C THR A 4 -4.65 42.66 7.94
N VAL A 5 -5.90 43.03 8.12
CA VAL A 5 -6.99 42.66 7.19
C VAL A 5 -6.66 43.09 5.75
N ALA A 6 -5.96 44.21 5.58
CA ALA A 6 -5.49 44.67 4.27
C ALA A 6 -4.41 43.75 3.65
N ASP A 7 -3.66 42.99 4.45
CA ASP A 7 -2.71 41.99 3.97
C ASP A 7 -3.46 40.72 3.51
N ILE A 8 -4.46 40.27 4.28
CA ILE A 8 -5.33 39.14 3.94
C ILE A 8 -6.05 39.38 2.60
N ASP A 9 -6.51 40.61 2.36
CA ASP A 9 -7.16 41.00 1.10
C ASP A 9 -6.23 40.88 -0.12
N ARG A 10 -4.90 40.90 0.08
CA ARG A 10 -3.90 40.76 -0.98
C ARG A 10 -3.48 39.33 -1.23
N TRP A 11 -3.82 38.40 -0.34
CA TRP A 11 -3.48 37.00 -0.51
C TRP A 11 -4.13 36.40 -1.75
N ASN A 12 -3.37 35.55 -2.44
CA ASN A 12 -3.82 34.86 -3.63
C ASN A 12 -3.59 33.35 -3.45
N ALA A 13 -4.63 32.63 -3.05
CA ALA A 13 -4.57 31.18 -2.86
C ALA A 13 -4.14 30.44 -4.13
N GLN A 14 -4.52 30.94 -5.32
CA GLN A 14 -4.14 30.29 -6.58
C GLN A 14 -2.64 30.40 -6.84
N ALA A 15 -2.02 31.55 -6.53
CA ALA A 15 -0.58 31.71 -6.64
C ALA A 15 0.19 30.77 -5.68
N VAL A 16 -0.36 30.54 -4.48
CA VAL A 16 0.23 29.57 -3.53
C VAL A 16 0.05 28.12 -4.05
N ARG A 17 -1.09 27.79 -4.68
CA ARG A 17 -1.28 26.48 -5.33
C ARG A 17 -0.30 26.24 -6.50
N GLU A 18 0.10 27.29 -7.22
CA GLU A 18 1.15 27.17 -8.24
C GLU A 18 2.50 26.74 -7.64
N VAL A 19 2.83 27.21 -6.43
CA VAL A 19 4.01 26.75 -5.68
C VAL A 19 3.88 25.28 -5.31
N PHE A 20 2.71 24.84 -4.83
CA PHE A 20 2.42 23.42 -4.59
C PHE A 20 2.66 22.56 -5.84
N HIS A 21 2.13 22.97 -6.99
CA HIS A 21 2.29 22.23 -8.24
C HIS A 21 3.75 22.18 -8.69
N ALA A 22 4.49 23.29 -8.60
CA ALA A 22 5.89 23.35 -8.97
C ALA A 22 6.77 22.47 -8.05
N ALA A 23 6.53 22.50 -6.75
CA ALA A 23 7.25 21.68 -5.77
C ALA A 23 6.92 20.18 -5.93
N SER A 24 5.65 19.85 -6.18
CA SER A 24 5.23 18.47 -6.49
C SER A 24 5.88 17.94 -7.76
N ALA A 25 5.91 18.74 -8.83
CA ALA A 25 6.56 18.37 -10.09
C ALA A 25 8.07 18.16 -9.91
N ARG A 26 8.73 19.01 -9.10
CA ARG A 26 10.14 18.86 -8.76
C ARG A 26 10.38 17.54 -8.03
N ALA A 27 9.57 17.24 -7.02
CA ALA A 27 9.66 15.97 -6.29
C ALA A 27 9.51 14.76 -7.22
N GLU A 28 8.50 14.77 -8.09
CA GLU A 28 8.25 13.70 -9.05
C GLU A 28 9.46 13.47 -9.98
N VAL A 29 10.04 14.54 -10.52
CA VAL A 29 11.26 14.47 -11.33
C VAL A 29 12.43 13.92 -10.53
N THR A 30 12.61 14.34 -9.28
CA THR A 30 13.72 13.87 -8.44
C THR A 30 13.58 12.38 -8.11
N PHE A 31 12.39 11.90 -7.75
CA PHE A 31 12.13 10.48 -7.57
C PHE A 31 12.31 9.68 -8.86
N GLU A 32 11.92 10.25 -10.00
CA GLU A 32 12.11 9.60 -11.30
C GLU A 32 13.60 9.44 -11.64
N VAL A 33 14.41 10.47 -11.38
CA VAL A 33 15.87 10.37 -11.54
C VAL A 33 16.46 9.33 -10.59
N SER A 34 16.02 9.29 -9.33
CA SER A 34 16.43 8.26 -8.36
C SER A 34 16.11 6.84 -8.86
N ARG A 35 14.91 6.62 -9.39
CA ARG A 35 14.49 5.34 -10.01
C ARG A 35 15.33 4.98 -11.23
N GLN A 36 15.61 5.95 -12.11
CA GLN A 36 16.44 5.71 -13.30
C GLN A 36 17.86 5.30 -12.91
N LEU A 37 18.43 5.92 -11.87
CA LEU A 37 19.73 5.54 -11.31
C LEU A 37 19.71 4.13 -10.71
N ALA A 38 18.59 3.71 -10.11
CA ALA A 38 18.40 2.34 -9.63
C ALA A 38 18.41 1.31 -10.77
N ALA A 39 17.87 1.68 -11.93
CA ALA A 39 17.71 0.80 -13.09
C ALA A 39 18.96 0.71 -14.00
N LEU A 40 20.06 1.38 -13.65
CA LEU A 40 21.28 1.37 -14.47
C LEU A 40 21.92 -0.03 -14.51
N SER A 41 21.96 -0.62 -15.71
CA SER A 41 22.44 -1.98 -15.97
C SER A 41 23.91 -2.22 -15.61
N ILE A 42 24.71 -1.15 -15.45
CA ILE A 42 26.12 -1.27 -15.08
C ILE A 42 26.30 -1.85 -13.67
N PHE A 43 25.33 -1.64 -12.77
CA PHE A 43 25.34 -2.22 -11.43
C PHE A 43 24.90 -3.69 -11.41
N ALA A 44 24.04 -4.09 -12.35
CA ALA A 44 23.56 -5.46 -12.46
C ALA A 44 24.59 -6.43 -13.09
N ASN A 45 25.51 -5.90 -13.92
CA ASN A 45 26.39 -6.72 -14.78
C ASN A 45 27.88 -6.64 -14.42
N SER A 46 28.27 -5.85 -13.42
CA SER A 46 29.67 -5.75 -12.99
C SER A 46 29.88 -6.49 -11.66
N GLY A 47 30.83 -7.43 -11.64
CA GLY A 47 31.22 -8.15 -10.42
C GLY A 47 32.46 -7.54 -9.75
N GLY A 48 32.58 -7.71 -8.43
CA GLY A 48 33.76 -7.35 -7.64
C GLY A 48 33.66 -6.02 -6.87
N LYS A 49 34.71 -5.69 -6.10
CA LYS A 49 34.72 -4.55 -5.15
C LYS A 49 34.43 -3.17 -5.78
N THR A 50 34.74 -3.00 -7.07
CA THR A 50 34.43 -1.75 -7.80
C THR A 50 32.93 -1.62 -8.04
N ALA A 51 32.23 -2.73 -8.33
CA ALA A 51 30.77 -2.74 -8.48
C ALA A 51 30.08 -2.50 -7.13
N GLU A 52 30.58 -3.10 -6.05
CA GLU A 52 30.09 -2.85 -4.69
C GLU A 52 30.24 -1.37 -4.27
N ALA A 53 31.41 -0.78 -4.51
CA ALA A 53 31.65 0.64 -4.19
C ALA A 53 30.80 1.58 -5.06
N ALA A 54 30.61 1.26 -6.34
CA ALA A 54 29.78 2.04 -7.24
C ALA A 54 28.29 1.91 -6.90
N ALA A 55 27.81 0.72 -6.52
CA ALA A 55 26.46 0.48 -6.02
C ALA A 55 26.21 1.23 -4.72
N HIS A 56 27.18 1.21 -3.78
CA HIS A 56 27.10 1.96 -2.54
C HIS A 56 27.04 3.48 -2.77
N HIS A 57 27.90 4.02 -3.65
CA HIS A 57 27.87 5.45 -3.98
C HIS A 57 26.57 5.85 -4.70
N ASN A 58 26.07 5.01 -5.62
CA ASN A 58 24.79 5.22 -6.28
C ASN A 58 23.62 5.18 -5.31
N ALA A 59 23.65 4.28 -4.33
CA ALA A 59 22.67 4.24 -3.23
C ALA A 59 22.72 5.53 -2.40
N GLY A 60 23.90 6.10 -2.15
CA GLY A 60 24.07 7.41 -1.53
C GLY A 60 23.41 8.54 -2.33
N ILE A 61 23.71 8.64 -3.63
CA ILE A 61 23.10 9.65 -4.51
C ILE A 61 21.58 9.50 -4.57
N ARG A 62 21.08 8.25 -4.64
CA ARG A 62 19.65 7.98 -4.60
C ARG A 62 19.02 8.43 -3.29
N ARG A 63 19.67 8.18 -2.15
CA ARG A 63 19.21 8.67 -0.85
C ARG A 63 19.12 10.19 -0.83
N ASP A 64 20.12 10.89 -1.35
CA ASP A 64 20.13 12.36 -1.42
C ASP A 64 19.01 12.88 -2.34
N LEU A 65 18.78 12.21 -3.48
CA LEU A 65 17.67 12.54 -4.38
C LEU A 65 16.31 12.26 -3.71
N ASP A 66 16.14 11.13 -3.05
CA ASP A 66 14.90 10.79 -2.36
C ASP A 66 14.62 11.79 -1.22
N ALA A 67 15.65 12.19 -0.45
CA ALA A 67 15.55 13.23 0.57
C ALA A 67 15.14 14.58 -0.04
N HIS A 68 15.78 14.99 -1.14
CA HIS A 68 15.46 16.22 -1.86
C HIS A 68 14.03 16.20 -2.43
N GLY A 69 13.58 15.04 -2.93
CA GLY A 69 12.20 14.83 -3.38
C GLY A 69 11.19 14.94 -2.24
N ASN A 70 11.52 14.39 -1.08
CA ASN A 70 10.69 14.48 0.13
C ASN A 70 10.61 15.92 0.68
N GLU A 71 11.72 16.66 0.68
CA GLU A 71 11.75 18.11 0.99
C GLU A 71 10.80 18.88 0.07
N ALA A 72 10.89 18.65 -1.24
CA ALA A 72 10.02 19.29 -2.21
C ALA A 72 8.53 18.92 -1.98
N LEU A 73 8.22 17.68 -1.58
CA LEU A 73 6.85 17.31 -1.19
C LEU A 73 6.39 17.99 0.10
N ALA A 74 7.26 18.17 1.09
CA ALA A 74 6.91 18.85 2.33
C ALA A 74 6.54 20.33 2.06
N VAL A 75 7.34 21.01 1.22
CA VAL A 75 7.06 22.36 0.74
C VAL A 75 5.72 22.39 -0.02
N ALA A 76 5.48 21.41 -0.89
CA ALA A 76 4.24 21.31 -1.63
C ALA A 76 3.03 21.23 -0.68
N ARG A 77 3.05 20.30 0.27
CA ARG A 77 1.93 20.10 1.22
C ARG A 77 1.67 21.32 2.08
N ALA A 78 2.70 21.99 2.56
CA ALA A 78 2.55 23.20 3.35
C ALA A 78 1.96 24.35 2.51
N ALA A 79 2.35 24.48 1.24
CA ALA A 79 1.73 25.41 0.30
C ALA A 79 0.23 25.09 0.05
N ASP A 80 -0.14 23.82 -0.12
CA ASP A 80 -1.54 23.45 -0.36
C ASP A 80 -2.42 23.72 0.88
N ARG A 81 -1.94 23.36 2.09
CA ARG A 81 -2.62 23.69 3.36
C ARG A 81 -2.78 25.19 3.55
N ALA A 82 -1.73 25.97 3.30
CA ALA A 82 -1.80 27.42 3.38
C ALA A 82 -2.80 27.99 2.35
N ALA A 83 -2.88 27.44 1.14
CA ALA A 83 -3.85 27.87 0.14
C ALA A 83 -5.30 27.62 0.57
N ASP A 84 -5.59 26.45 1.17
CA ASP A 84 -6.90 26.15 1.75
C ASP A 84 -7.23 27.08 2.94
N GLY A 85 -6.24 27.32 3.81
CA GLY A 85 -6.33 28.27 4.91
C GLY A 85 -6.65 29.70 4.45
N ILE A 86 -5.99 30.17 3.39
CA ILE A 86 -6.28 31.48 2.76
C ILE A 86 -7.73 31.54 2.29
N VAL A 87 -8.21 30.51 1.58
CA VAL A 87 -9.60 30.46 1.09
C VAL A 87 -10.59 30.52 2.25
N LYS A 88 -10.33 29.75 3.32
CA LYS A 88 -11.15 29.74 4.53
C LYS A 88 -11.18 31.13 5.18
N VAL A 89 -10.02 31.70 5.51
CA VAL A 89 -9.91 33.02 6.15
C VAL A 89 -10.59 34.11 5.31
N GLN A 90 -10.39 34.11 3.99
CA GLN A 90 -11.04 35.08 3.10
C GLN A 90 -12.57 34.91 3.08
N SER A 91 -13.06 33.67 3.13
CA SER A 91 -14.51 33.40 3.19
C SER A 91 -15.15 33.85 4.52
N GLU A 92 -14.48 33.57 5.64
CA GLU A 92 -14.93 33.96 6.98
C GLU A 92 -14.90 35.49 7.13
N LEU A 93 -13.84 36.14 6.66
CA LEU A 93 -13.73 37.60 6.64
C LEU A 93 -14.82 38.23 5.76
N ALA A 94 -15.14 37.64 4.62
CA ALA A 94 -16.23 38.12 3.77
C ALA A 94 -17.60 38.00 4.47
N ALA A 95 -17.86 36.90 5.18
CA ALA A 95 -19.07 36.72 5.97
C ALA A 95 -19.14 37.73 7.13
N LEU A 96 -18.02 37.95 7.84
CA LEU A 96 -17.93 38.93 8.92
C LEU A 96 -18.19 40.36 8.42
N ARG A 97 -17.66 40.72 7.26
CA ARG A 97 -17.93 42.02 6.60
C ARG A 97 -19.42 42.21 6.32
N GLN A 98 -20.11 41.17 5.87
CA GLN A 98 -21.57 41.23 5.66
C GLN A 98 -22.33 41.39 6.97
N ALA A 99 -21.94 40.66 8.02
CA ALA A 99 -22.55 40.77 9.35
C ALA A 99 -22.33 42.16 9.98
N ALA A 100 -21.12 42.72 9.85
CA ALA A 100 -20.80 44.07 10.29
C ALA A 100 -21.64 45.12 9.56
N ALA A 101 -21.73 45.03 8.23
CA ALA A 101 -22.55 45.95 7.44
C ALA A 101 -24.03 45.91 7.83
N ALA A 102 -24.58 44.72 8.10
CA ALA A 102 -25.96 44.56 8.57
C ALA A 102 -26.21 45.18 9.96
N ALA A 103 -25.15 45.38 10.74
CA ALA A 103 -25.17 46.01 12.06
C ALA A 103 -24.72 47.49 12.04
N GLU A 104 -24.60 48.12 10.86
CA GLU A 104 -24.10 49.50 10.70
C GLU A 104 -22.65 49.71 11.18
N LEU A 105 -21.86 48.64 11.19
CA LEU A 105 -20.44 48.60 11.52
C LEU A 105 -19.60 48.32 10.25
N THR A 106 -18.32 48.66 10.31
CA THR A 106 -17.34 48.33 9.26
C THR A 106 -16.03 47.86 9.89
N ILE A 107 -15.22 47.12 9.14
CA ILE A 107 -13.89 46.71 9.56
C ILE A 107 -12.88 47.70 9.00
N ASP A 108 -12.07 48.33 9.86
CA ASP A 108 -10.90 49.09 9.44
C ASP A 108 -9.77 48.11 9.11
N ALA A 109 -9.44 48.04 7.82
CA ALA A 109 -8.52 47.05 7.30
C ALA A 109 -7.06 47.25 7.74
N LEU A 110 -6.70 48.44 8.25
CA LEU A 110 -5.33 48.76 8.67
C LEU A 110 -5.13 48.60 10.18
N THR A 111 -6.18 48.78 10.96
CA THR A 111 -6.11 48.74 12.43
C THR A 111 -6.70 47.45 13.02
N ASN A 112 -7.31 46.60 12.20
CA ASN A 112 -8.01 45.37 12.60
C ASN A 112 -9.12 45.66 13.65
N GLN A 113 -9.82 46.78 13.48
CA GLN A 113 -10.87 47.22 14.39
C GLN A 113 -12.23 47.19 13.69
N VAL A 114 -13.23 46.62 14.35
CA VAL A 114 -14.64 46.82 14.01
C VAL A 114 -15.06 48.18 14.57
N VAL A 115 -15.45 49.09 13.69
CA VAL A 115 -15.80 50.47 14.02
C VAL A 115 -17.18 50.84 13.49
N PRO A 116 -17.91 51.75 14.15
CA PRO A 116 -19.15 52.30 13.60
C PRO A 116 -18.93 53.02 12.28
N ILE A 117 -19.88 52.89 11.36
CA ILE A 117 -19.85 53.66 10.12
C ILE A 117 -19.98 55.16 10.46
N PRO A 118 -19.04 56.02 10.02
CA PRO A 118 -19.08 57.44 10.34
C PRO A 118 -20.35 58.13 9.82
N GLY A 119 -20.93 59.03 10.64
CA GLY A 119 -22.02 59.92 10.22
C GLY A 119 -23.45 59.44 10.55
N LEU A 120 -23.59 58.24 11.12
CA LEU A 120 -24.88 57.74 11.63
C LEU A 120 -25.23 58.35 12.99
N ARG A 121 -26.53 58.54 13.24
CA ARG A 121 -27.06 59.08 14.51
C ARG A 121 -27.84 58.00 15.24
N TYR A 122 -27.50 57.78 16.51
CA TYR A 122 -28.09 56.74 17.34
C TYR A 122 -28.79 57.35 18.56
N THR A 123 -29.88 56.73 18.98
CA THR A 123 -30.39 56.91 20.36
C THR A 123 -29.48 56.19 21.35
N GLU A 124 -29.58 56.51 22.64
CA GLU A 124 -28.74 55.92 23.69
C GLU A 124 -28.90 54.38 23.77
N ALA A 125 -30.13 53.87 23.57
CA ALA A 125 -30.40 52.43 23.56
C ALA A 125 -29.87 51.73 22.30
N GLU A 126 -29.92 52.39 21.14
CA GLU A 126 -29.33 51.86 19.88
C GLU A 126 -27.81 51.84 19.95
N TRP A 127 -27.20 52.90 20.51
CA TRP A 127 -25.76 52.98 20.73
C TRP A 127 -25.26 51.86 21.66
N ALA A 128 -25.98 51.57 22.76
CA ALA A 128 -25.65 50.48 23.66
C ALA A 128 -25.74 49.09 22.99
N ARG A 129 -26.75 48.85 22.15
CA ARG A 129 -26.89 47.60 21.39
C ARG A 129 -25.79 47.45 20.33
N MET A 130 -25.47 48.54 19.63
CA MET A 130 -24.41 48.55 18.63
C MET A 130 -23.04 48.31 19.28
N LEU A 131 -22.74 48.92 20.43
CA LEU A 131 -21.52 48.64 21.20
C LEU A 131 -21.41 47.16 21.59
N ALA A 132 -22.51 46.53 22.03
CA ALA A 132 -22.53 45.11 22.33
C ALA A 132 -22.25 44.26 21.08
N LYS A 133 -22.85 44.62 19.94
CA LYS A 133 -22.62 43.92 18.67
C LYS A 133 -21.21 44.15 18.12
N GLN A 134 -20.64 45.34 18.30
CA GLN A 134 -19.27 45.67 17.95
C GLN A 134 -18.29 44.79 18.72
N ALA A 135 -18.50 44.59 20.03
CA ALA A 135 -17.66 43.74 20.85
C ALA A 135 -17.74 42.25 20.42
N GLU A 136 -18.93 41.77 20.06
CA GLU A 136 -19.12 40.42 19.52
C GLU A 136 -18.37 40.23 18.19
N LEU A 137 -18.58 41.12 17.22
CA LEU A 137 -17.93 41.04 15.91
C LEU A 137 -16.42 41.30 15.98
N GLN A 138 -15.95 42.08 16.97
CA GLN A 138 -14.52 42.24 17.21
C GLN A 138 -13.89 40.94 17.69
N ALA A 139 -14.56 40.17 18.56
CA ALA A 139 -14.06 38.87 18.98
C ALA A 139 -13.99 37.88 17.80
N ASP A 140 -14.98 37.90 16.90
CA ASP A 140 -14.96 37.12 15.66
C ASP A 140 -13.81 37.56 14.74
N LEU A 141 -13.58 38.87 14.61
CA LEU A 141 -12.45 39.41 13.85
C LEU A 141 -11.11 38.96 14.43
N ASP A 142 -10.95 39.03 15.75
CA ASP A 142 -9.73 38.63 16.45
C ASP A 142 -9.44 37.13 16.24
N ALA A 143 -10.47 36.29 16.22
CA ALA A 143 -10.36 34.86 15.91
C ALA A 143 -9.92 34.61 14.46
N ILE A 144 -10.52 35.31 13.49
CA ILE A 144 -10.12 35.23 12.07
C ILE A 144 -8.68 35.71 11.89
N MET A 145 -8.28 36.78 12.58
CA MET A 145 -6.90 37.28 12.53
C MET A 145 -5.92 36.29 13.17
N ALA A 146 -6.29 35.58 14.23
CA ALA A 146 -5.46 34.53 14.82
C ALA A 146 -5.23 33.37 13.83
N GLU A 147 -6.30 32.91 13.16
CA GLU A 147 -6.21 31.90 12.10
C GLU A 147 -5.33 32.39 10.94
N ALA A 148 -5.50 33.65 10.51
CA ALA A 148 -4.68 34.24 9.46
C ALA A 148 -3.19 34.25 9.82
N ASN A 149 -2.82 34.62 11.05
CA ASN A 149 -1.43 34.56 11.48
C ASN A 149 -0.90 33.11 11.50
N ALA A 150 -1.71 32.12 11.87
CA ALA A 150 -1.31 30.72 11.81
C ALA A 150 -1.03 30.25 10.35
N VAL A 151 -1.88 30.65 9.41
CA VAL A 151 -1.70 30.35 7.97
C VAL A 151 -0.41 30.98 7.42
N ASP A 152 -0.09 32.21 7.83
CA ASP A 152 1.13 32.91 7.41
C ASP A 152 2.40 32.31 8.02
N GLU A 153 2.34 31.90 9.30
CA GLU A 153 3.43 31.16 9.94
C GLU A 153 3.67 29.80 9.26
N GLU A 154 2.61 29.10 8.86
CA GLU A 154 2.72 27.84 8.12
C GLU A 154 3.38 28.04 6.75
N LEU A 155 2.99 29.10 6.03
CA LEU A 155 3.62 29.45 4.74
C LEU A 155 5.08 29.88 4.91
N ALA A 156 5.39 30.69 5.92
CA ALA A 156 6.76 31.09 6.22
C ALA A 156 7.62 29.88 6.60
N SER A 157 7.07 28.94 7.37
CA SER A 157 7.73 27.67 7.67
C SER A 157 8.01 26.88 6.39
N ALA A 158 7.06 26.80 5.46
CA ALA A 158 7.24 26.17 4.15
C ALA A 158 8.42 26.74 3.35
N VAL A 159 8.53 28.06 3.33
CA VAL A 159 9.62 28.77 2.63
C VAL A 159 10.97 28.49 3.31
N ASN A 160 11.03 28.59 4.64
CA ASN A 160 12.27 28.33 5.38
C ASN A 160 12.71 26.86 5.27
N MET A 161 11.77 25.91 5.15
CA MET A 161 12.07 24.51 4.83
C MET A 161 12.65 24.37 3.42
N ALA A 162 12.09 25.06 2.44
CA ALA A 162 12.56 25.02 1.05
C ALA A 162 13.98 25.56 0.88
N ASP A 163 14.35 26.57 1.67
CA ASP A 163 15.68 27.20 1.67
C ASP A 163 16.69 26.49 2.61
N GLY A 164 16.25 25.49 3.37
CA GLY A 164 17.09 24.73 4.30
C GLY A 164 17.43 25.45 5.62
N ASP A 165 16.82 26.61 5.86
CA ASP A 165 17.00 27.43 7.07
C ASP A 165 16.19 26.89 8.27
N ALA A 166 15.20 26.04 8.03
CA ALA A 166 14.44 25.34 9.06
C ALA A 166 14.35 23.84 8.77
N PRO A 167 14.49 22.97 9.79
CA PRO A 167 14.24 21.54 9.64
C PRO A 167 12.75 21.30 9.35
N ILE A 168 12.44 20.25 8.60
CA ILE A 168 11.05 19.84 8.35
C ILE A 168 10.43 19.36 9.67
N PRO A 169 9.32 19.97 10.16
CA PRO A 169 8.63 19.50 11.35
C PRO A 169 8.07 18.09 11.12
N ALA A 170 8.18 17.23 12.14
CA ALA A 170 7.69 15.84 12.10
C ALA A 170 6.16 15.72 11.94
N ASP A 171 5.46 16.83 12.13
CA ASP A 171 4.02 17.01 12.27
C ASP A 171 3.37 17.69 11.04
N ALA A 172 4.15 18.01 9.99
CA ALA A 172 3.67 18.61 8.73
C ALA A 172 3.19 17.60 7.66
N GLY A 173 3.09 16.32 7.99
CA GLY A 173 2.82 15.22 7.07
C GLY A 173 3.52 13.94 7.53
N PRO A 174 3.45 12.81 6.79
CA PRO A 174 4.03 11.53 7.19
C PRO A 174 5.46 11.69 7.69
N PRO A 175 5.85 11.05 8.81
CA PRO A 175 7.00 11.45 9.62
C PRO A 175 8.31 11.39 8.84
N VAL A 176 8.77 12.54 8.32
CA VAL A 176 10.15 12.64 7.82
C VAL A 176 11.04 12.76 9.04
N GLY A 177 11.82 11.71 9.32
CA GLY A 177 12.82 11.73 10.38
C GLY A 177 13.88 12.83 10.15
N PRO A 178 14.82 13.02 11.09
CA PRO A 178 15.85 14.06 11.01
C PRO A 178 16.76 13.99 9.77
N GLU A 179 16.67 12.93 8.97
CA GLU A 179 17.40 12.72 7.71
C GLU A 179 16.54 12.89 6.44
N GLY A 180 15.28 13.36 6.56
CA GLY A 180 14.37 13.52 5.42
C GLY A 180 13.79 12.19 4.87
N LEU A 181 13.91 11.11 5.64
CA LEU A 181 13.37 9.77 5.31
C LEU A 181 12.03 9.54 6.01
N THR A 182 11.06 9.00 5.27
CA THR A 182 9.75 8.54 5.79
C THR A 182 9.90 7.34 6.73
N PRO A 183 8.90 7.00 7.59
CA PRO A 183 9.03 5.85 8.48
C PRO A 183 9.26 4.53 7.74
N THR A 184 8.65 4.37 6.57
CA THR A 184 8.84 3.20 5.70
C THR A 184 10.26 3.14 5.16
N GLN A 185 10.86 4.26 4.76
CA GLN A 185 12.25 4.29 4.33
C GLN A 185 13.20 3.90 5.47
N LEU A 186 13.01 4.46 6.66
CA LEU A 186 13.79 4.12 7.86
C LEU A 186 13.64 2.64 8.23
N ALA A 187 12.41 2.12 8.21
CA ALA A 187 12.13 0.72 8.48
C ALA A 187 12.74 -0.20 7.42
N SER A 188 12.69 0.19 6.14
CA SER A 188 13.28 -0.55 5.03
C SER A 188 14.79 -0.66 5.19
N ASP A 189 15.48 0.46 5.41
CA ASP A 189 16.94 0.50 5.58
C ASP A 189 17.38 -0.40 6.75
N ALA A 190 16.70 -0.30 7.89
CA ALA A 190 16.97 -1.14 9.06
C ALA A 190 16.68 -2.63 8.80
N ASN A 191 15.56 -2.94 8.11
CA ASN A 191 15.21 -4.33 7.78
C ASN A 191 16.18 -4.92 6.75
N GLU A 192 16.63 -4.16 5.76
CA GLU A 192 17.60 -4.60 4.75
C GLU A 192 19.01 -4.75 5.31
N GLU A 193 19.43 -3.92 6.26
CA GLU A 193 20.64 -4.14 7.04
C GLU A 193 20.55 -5.44 7.83
N ARG A 194 19.48 -5.63 8.61
CA ARG A 194 19.23 -6.86 9.38
C ARG A 194 19.17 -8.10 8.47
N LEU A 195 18.55 -7.98 7.29
CA LEU A 195 18.51 -9.04 6.28
C LEU A 195 19.93 -9.45 5.85
N ARG A 196 20.80 -8.49 5.54
CA ARG A 196 22.19 -8.75 5.13
C ARG A 196 23.00 -9.39 6.26
N GLU A 197 22.87 -8.87 7.47
CA GLU A 197 23.56 -9.41 8.66
C GLU A 197 23.16 -10.85 8.95
N GLU A 198 21.85 -11.14 8.96
CA GLU A 198 21.34 -12.49 9.26
C GLU A 198 21.67 -13.50 8.15
N ARG A 199 21.67 -13.08 6.87
CA ARG A 199 22.18 -13.93 5.77
C ARG A 199 23.64 -14.30 5.97
N ALA A 200 24.52 -13.32 6.24
CA ALA A 200 25.94 -13.57 6.49
C ALA A 200 26.16 -14.47 7.72
N ARG A 201 25.40 -14.23 8.79
CA ARG A 201 25.42 -15.05 10.01
C ARG A 201 25.01 -16.50 9.74
N LEU A 202 23.91 -16.71 9.01
CA LEU A 202 23.42 -18.04 8.65
C LEU A 202 24.36 -18.78 7.73
N GLN A 203 24.95 -18.11 6.73
CA GLN A 203 25.97 -18.71 5.87
C GLN A 203 27.17 -19.22 6.68
N ALA A 204 27.69 -18.40 7.60
CA ALA A 204 28.78 -18.82 8.49
C ALA A 204 28.34 -19.95 9.44
N HIS A 205 27.10 -19.94 9.91
CA HIS A 205 26.56 -20.99 10.78
C HIS A 205 26.40 -22.33 10.06
N ILE A 206 25.84 -22.32 8.85
CA ILE A 206 25.74 -23.49 7.96
C ILE A 206 27.12 -24.08 7.71
N GLY A 207 28.14 -23.24 7.43
CA GLY A 207 29.51 -23.72 7.26
C GLY A 207 30.06 -24.43 8.49
N ARG A 208 29.78 -23.93 9.70
CA ARG A 208 30.17 -24.59 10.96
C ARG A 208 29.43 -25.91 11.17
N LEU A 209 28.11 -25.92 10.98
CA LEU A 209 27.28 -27.11 11.12
C LEU A 209 27.69 -28.21 10.12
N GLN A 210 27.98 -27.83 8.87
CA GLN A 210 28.42 -28.77 7.85
C GLN A 210 29.78 -29.39 8.22
N ALA A 211 30.72 -28.58 8.71
CA ALA A 211 32.02 -29.10 9.17
C ALA A 211 31.86 -30.06 10.37
N GLN A 212 30.96 -29.78 11.31
CA GLN A 212 30.66 -30.68 12.43
C GLN A 212 30.02 -31.98 11.96
N TYR A 213 29.06 -31.88 11.03
CA TYR A 213 28.40 -33.02 10.41
C TYR A 213 29.43 -33.92 9.70
N ASP A 214 30.30 -33.34 8.87
CA ASP A 214 31.31 -34.08 8.11
C ASP A 214 32.33 -34.76 9.03
N GLN A 215 32.76 -34.09 10.11
CA GLN A 215 33.66 -34.65 11.11
C GLN A 215 33.03 -35.85 11.84
N LEU A 216 31.77 -35.71 12.27
CA LEU A 216 31.05 -36.75 12.98
C LEU A 216 30.73 -37.92 12.05
N ALA A 217 30.33 -37.66 10.80
CA ALA A 217 30.07 -38.69 9.79
C ALA A 217 31.34 -39.49 9.48
N ALA A 218 32.49 -38.82 9.36
CA ALA A 218 33.77 -39.47 9.17
C ALA A 218 34.18 -40.32 10.38
N GLN A 219 33.87 -39.88 11.61
CA GLN A 219 34.12 -40.65 12.82
C GLN A 219 33.21 -41.88 12.89
N ALA A 220 31.91 -41.72 12.70
CA ALA A 220 30.94 -42.82 12.70
C ALA A 220 31.28 -43.88 11.64
N ALA A 221 31.74 -43.47 10.45
CA ALA A 221 32.17 -44.41 9.41
C ALA A 221 33.41 -45.24 9.83
N ARG A 222 34.37 -44.62 10.53
CA ARG A 222 35.54 -45.33 11.09
C ARG A 222 35.11 -46.33 12.15
N ASP A 223 34.23 -45.94 13.06
CA ASP A 223 33.76 -46.79 14.15
C ASP A 223 32.95 -47.97 13.63
N TYR A 224 32.10 -47.75 12.62
CA TYR A 224 31.37 -48.81 11.92
C TYR A 224 32.33 -49.82 11.26
N HIS A 225 33.39 -49.35 10.59
CA HIS A 225 34.39 -50.24 9.98
C HIS A 225 35.15 -51.07 11.04
N ASN A 226 35.29 -50.54 12.26
CA ASN A 226 35.88 -51.24 13.40
C ASN A 226 34.87 -52.13 14.16
N GLY A 227 33.64 -52.29 13.66
CA GLY A 227 32.61 -53.14 14.26
C GLY A 227 31.85 -52.52 15.43
N ILE A 228 31.95 -51.20 15.62
CA ILE A 228 31.26 -50.44 16.67
C ILE A 228 30.05 -49.74 16.04
N LEU A 229 28.86 -50.02 16.57
CA LEU A 229 27.63 -49.29 16.25
C LEU A 229 27.33 -48.32 17.40
N ASP A 230 27.59 -47.04 17.18
CA ASP A 230 27.31 -45.98 18.14
C ASP A 230 25.96 -45.31 17.82
N SER A 231 24.93 -45.65 18.59
CA SER A 231 23.59 -45.05 18.46
C SER A 231 23.58 -43.56 18.75
N ASP A 232 24.51 -43.07 19.59
CA ASP A 232 24.57 -41.66 19.98
C ASP A 232 25.12 -40.82 18.82
N ALA A 233 26.09 -41.36 18.06
CA ALA A 233 26.60 -40.73 16.85
C ALA A 233 25.51 -40.60 15.76
N VAL A 234 24.64 -41.62 15.60
CA VAL A 234 23.52 -41.57 14.65
C VAL A 234 22.49 -40.50 15.06
N GLY A 235 22.14 -40.43 16.35
CA GLY A 235 21.24 -39.40 16.87
C GLY A 235 21.79 -37.98 16.72
N GLN A 236 23.09 -37.79 16.97
CA GLN A 236 23.77 -36.50 16.77
C GLN A 236 23.84 -36.09 15.29
N LEU A 237 24.07 -37.04 14.37
CA LEU A 237 24.02 -36.76 12.93
C LEU A 237 22.62 -36.33 12.48
N ALA A 238 21.57 -37.00 12.95
CA ALA A 238 20.19 -36.61 12.64
C ALA A 238 19.87 -35.21 13.18
N ALA A 239 20.32 -34.87 14.39
CA ALA A 239 20.14 -33.52 14.95
C ALA A 239 20.90 -32.44 14.16
N LEU A 240 22.13 -32.74 13.72
CA LEU A 240 22.91 -31.81 12.88
C LEU A 240 22.29 -31.64 11.49
N ASP A 241 21.73 -32.70 10.90
CA ASP A 241 21.03 -32.65 9.62
C ASP A 241 19.75 -31.81 9.71
N ASP A 242 18.99 -31.97 10.79
CA ASP A 242 17.80 -31.16 11.08
C ASP A 242 18.18 -29.67 11.24
N GLN A 243 19.22 -29.36 12.01
CA GLN A 243 19.75 -28.00 12.15
C GLN A 243 20.25 -27.41 10.83
N LEU A 244 20.93 -28.21 10.00
CA LEU A 244 21.36 -27.80 8.66
C LEU A 244 20.17 -27.50 7.76
N THR A 245 19.15 -28.35 7.80
CA THR A 245 17.92 -28.21 7.02
C THR A 245 17.17 -26.94 7.43
N ALA A 246 17.01 -26.70 8.73
CA ALA A 246 16.39 -25.49 9.26
C ALA A 246 17.19 -24.22 8.89
N ALA A 247 18.52 -24.24 9.06
CA ALA A 247 19.38 -23.10 8.73
C ALA A 247 19.38 -22.78 7.22
N ARG A 248 19.42 -23.80 6.36
CA ARG A 248 19.26 -23.65 4.90
C ARG A 248 17.85 -23.20 4.52
N GLY A 249 16.84 -23.68 5.24
CA GLY A 249 15.46 -23.21 5.26
C GLY A 249 15.38 -21.69 5.45
N ARG A 250 15.93 -21.21 6.55
CA ARG A 250 15.91 -19.78 6.83
C ARG A 250 16.73 -18.97 5.83
N LEU A 251 17.92 -19.43 5.45
CA LEU A 251 18.74 -18.71 4.46
C LEU A 251 18.01 -18.55 3.13
N GLY A 252 17.36 -19.61 2.63
CA GLY A 252 16.60 -19.51 1.38
C GLY A 252 15.36 -18.62 1.48
N ASP A 253 14.75 -18.46 2.65
CA ASP A 253 13.67 -17.47 2.83
C ASP A 253 14.22 -16.05 2.74
N LEU A 254 15.36 -15.78 3.41
CA LEU A 254 16.03 -14.48 3.35
C LEU A 254 16.54 -14.15 1.94
N ASP A 255 17.07 -15.14 1.22
CA ASP A 255 17.48 -15.00 -0.18
C ASP A 255 16.27 -14.63 -1.07
N ALA A 256 15.08 -15.17 -0.78
CA ALA A 256 13.87 -14.79 -1.50
C ALA A 256 13.38 -13.39 -1.14
N VAL A 257 13.54 -12.92 0.10
CA VAL A 257 13.27 -11.51 0.44
C VAL A 257 14.21 -10.57 -0.32
N ASP A 258 15.50 -10.89 -0.38
CA ASP A 258 16.52 -10.15 -1.15
C ASP A 258 16.18 -10.14 -2.64
N GLU A 259 15.80 -11.29 -3.20
CA GLU A 259 15.33 -11.41 -4.58
C GLU A 259 14.08 -10.55 -4.81
N ALA A 260 13.09 -10.58 -3.90
CA ALA A 260 11.85 -9.83 -4.01
C ALA A 260 12.10 -8.32 -4.12
N LEU A 261 13.06 -7.78 -3.36
CA LEU A 261 13.48 -6.36 -3.47
C LEU A 261 14.05 -6.02 -4.85
N SER A 262 14.60 -6.99 -5.59
CA SER A 262 15.09 -6.77 -6.96
C SER A 262 14.01 -6.87 -8.04
N ARG A 263 12.78 -7.29 -7.70
CA ARG A 263 11.69 -7.54 -8.68
C ARG A 263 11.01 -6.26 -9.19
N ALA A 264 11.26 -5.11 -8.56
CA ALA A 264 10.79 -3.81 -9.00
C ALA A 264 11.86 -2.72 -8.75
N PRO A 265 11.84 -1.59 -9.49
CA PRO A 265 12.89 -0.56 -9.40
C PRO A 265 12.85 0.28 -8.11
N GLU A 266 11.71 0.32 -7.43
CA GLU A 266 11.47 1.10 -6.21
C GLU A 266 10.74 0.23 -5.20
N THR A 267 11.48 -0.46 -4.35
CA THR A 267 10.94 -1.37 -3.32
C THR A 267 11.34 -0.95 -1.92
N TYR A 268 10.47 -1.23 -0.95
CA TYR A 268 10.75 -1.04 0.48
C TYR A 268 10.40 -2.29 1.28
N LEU A 269 11.33 -2.79 2.09
CA LEU A 269 11.12 -3.88 3.04
C LEU A 269 10.40 -3.34 4.29
N THR A 270 9.09 -3.14 4.18
CA THR A 270 8.26 -2.55 5.24
C THR A 270 8.15 -3.41 6.51
N GLN A 271 8.37 -4.73 6.39
CA GLN A 271 8.32 -5.66 7.51
C GLN A 271 9.32 -6.79 7.28
N LEU A 272 10.08 -7.14 8.32
CA LEU A 272 10.90 -8.35 8.39
C LEU A 272 10.79 -8.97 9.79
N GLN A 273 10.20 -10.16 9.88
CA GLN A 273 10.11 -10.92 11.12
C GLN A 273 10.85 -12.24 10.98
N LEU A 274 11.71 -12.51 11.96
CA LEU A 274 12.51 -13.73 12.04
C LEU A 274 12.04 -14.49 13.28
N PRO A 275 11.17 -15.50 13.13
CA PRO A 275 10.70 -16.28 14.27
C PRO A 275 11.86 -16.92 15.04
N GLU A 276 11.73 -17.11 16.36
CA GLU A 276 12.79 -17.73 17.17
C GLU A 276 13.04 -19.19 16.76
N ASP A 277 11.97 -19.93 16.48
CA ASP A 277 12.03 -21.29 15.96
C ASP A 277 12.58 -21.27 14.51
N PRO A 278 13.75 -21.89 14.24
CA PRO A 278 14.37 -21.89 12.91
C PRO A 278 13.58 -22.69 11.86
N HIS A 279 12.62 -23.52 12.26
CA HIS A 279 11.75 -24.27 11.34
C HIS A 279 10.55 -23.45 10.85
N GLN A 280 10.24 -22.33 11.51
CA GLN A 280 9.23 -21.41 11.06
C GLN A 280 9.81 -20.50 9.97
N GLN A 281 9.03 -20.28 8.91
CA GLN A 281 9.44 -19.42 7.81
C GLN A 281 9.64 -17.97 8.26
N VAL A 282 10.53 -17.26 7.60
CA VAL A 282 10.63 -15.80 7.72
C VAL A 282 9.32 -15.17 7.23
N LEU A 283 8.86 -14.10 7.87
CA LEU A 283 7.70 -13.32 7.42
C LEU A 283 8.19 -11.94 6.95
N ALA A 284 7.66 -11.46 5.84
CA ALA A 284 8.09 -10.20 5.25
C ALA A 284 6.97 -9.51 4.48
N ALA A 285 7.07 -8.18 4.34
CA ALA A 285 6.21 -7.41 3.46
C ALA A 285 7.05 -6.42 2.66
N VAL A 286 6.86 -6.44 1.33
CA VAL A 286 7.60 -5.61 0.40
C VAL A 286 6.62 -4.68 -0.32
N ALA A 287 6.83 -3.38 -0.17
CA ALA A 287 6.11 -2.36 -0.91
C ALA A 287 6.81 -2.07 -2.24
N VAL A 288 6.04 -1.84 -3.30
CA VAL A 288 6.51 -1.23 -4.55
C VAL A 288 6.01 0.21 -4.57
N GLY A 289 6.92 1.18 -4.50
CA GLY A 289 6.63 2.58 -4.18
C GLY A 289 6.45 2.84 -2.68
N ASN A 290 6.56 4.10 -2.26
CA ASN A 290 6.50 4.49 -0.85
C ASN A 290 5.04 4.62 -0.33
N PRO A 291 4.58 3.74 0.58
CA PRO A 291 3.22 3.78 1.10
C PRO A 291 2.92 4.99 2.01
N ASP A 292 3.94 5.66 2.55
CA ASP A 292 3.76 6.81 3.43
C ASP A 292 3.40 8.09 2.64
N THR A 293 3.78 8.15 1.36
CA THR A 293 3.54 9.31 0.48
C THR A 293 2.58 9.04 -0.66
N ALA A 294 2.22 7.77 -0.89
CA ALA A 294 1.27 7.38 -1.91
C ALA A 294 -0.13 7.91 -1.64
N ALA A 295 -0.80 8.43 -2.68
CA ALA A 295 -2.21 8.79 -2.59
C ALA A 295 -3.10 7.54 -2.53
N ASN A 296 -2.64 6.45 -3.17
CA ASN A 296 -3.32 5.16 -3.20
C ASN A 296 -2.35 4.05 -2.76
N VAL A 297 -2.75 3.27 -1.77
CA VAL A 297 -2.00 2.14 -1.23
C VAL A 297 -2.85 0.89 -1.34
N SER A 298 -2.28 -0.21 -1.84
CA SER A 298 -2.93 -1.53 -1.76
C SER A 298 -2.08 -2.54 -0.99
N VAL A 299 -2.73 -3.45 -0.28
CA VAL A 299 -2.08 -4.56 0.45
C VAL A 299 -2.65 -5.88 -0.04
N THR A 300 -1.81 -6.72 -0.64
CA THR A 300 -2.19 -8.05 -1.13
C THR A 300 -1.88 -9.13 -0.10
N VAL A 301 -2.90 -9.90 0.27
CA VAL A 301 -2.83 -10.97 1.28
C VAL A 301 -2.97 -12.33 0.57
N PRO A 302 -1.92 -13.18 0.61
CA PRO A 302 -1.88 -14.45 -0.11
C PRO A 302 -2.64 -15.55 0.63
N GLY A 303 -2.90 -16.68 -0.06
CA GLY A 303 -3.61 -17.83 0.50
C GLY A 303 -2.77 -19.08 0.71
N VAL A 304 -3.44 -20.24 0.80
CA VAL A 304 -2.85 -21.57 1.05
C VAL A 304 -1.62 -21.87 0.20
N GLY A 305 -0.64 -22.54 0.81
CA GLY A 305 0.58 -22.98 0.14
C GLY A 305 1.58 -21.85 -0.16
N SER A 306 1.21 -20.61 0.16
CA SER A 306 2.08 -19.45 -0.05
C SER A 306 3.17 -19.40 1.02
N THR A 307 4.40 -19.14 0.61
CA THR A 307 5.56 -19.04 1.51
C THR A 307 6.42 -17.86 1.11
N THR A 308 7.20 -17.32 2.06
CA THR A 308 8.15 -16.24 1.76
C THR A 308 9.10 -16.64 0.66
N ARG A 309 9.62 -17.87 0.70
CA ARG A 309 10.51 -18.40 -0.33
C ARG A 309 9.85 -18.61 -1.68
N GLY A 310 8.70 -19.28 -1.69
CA GLY A 310 8.08 -19.74 -2.94
C GLY A 310 7.21 -18.69 -3.64
N THR A 311 6.77 -17.66 -2.93
CA THR A 311 5.67 -16.81 -3.40
C THR A 311 5.99 -15.32 -3.36
N LEU A 312 6.73 -14.83 -2.36
CA LEU A 312 6.96 -13.39 -2.17
C LEU A 312 7.60 -12.70 -3.40
N PRO A 313 8.64 -13.23 -4.07
CA PRO A 313 9.19 -12.58 -5.27
C PRO A 313 8.17 -12.46 -6.41
N GLY A 314 7.33 -13.49 -6.59
CA GLY A 314 6.23 -13.47 -7.55
C GLY A 314 5.20 -12.39 -7.22
N MET A 315 4.80 -12.31 -5.94
CA MET A 315 3.86 -11.28 -5.48
C MET A 315 4.40 -9.86 -5.67
N VAL A 316 5.71 -9.61 -5.49
CA VAL A 316 6.28 -8.28 -5.77
C VAL A 316 6.23 -7.95 -7.26
N THR A 317 6.40 -8.95 -8.12
CA THR A 317 6.21 -8.78 -9.57
C THR A 317 4.76 -8.45 -9.89
N GLU A 318 3.80 -9.15 -9.30
CA GLU A 318 2.36 -8.89 -9.44
C GLU A 318 1.99 -7.50 -8.90
N ALA A 319 2.56 -7.10 -7.76
CA ALA A 319 2.37 -5.77 -7.19
C ALA A 319 2.89 -4.67 -8.13
N ARG A 320 4.07 -4.87 -8.75
CA ARG A 320 4.59 -3.94 -9.78
C ARG A 320 3.63 -3.81 -10.96
N ASP A 321 3.13 -4.93 -11.47
CA ASP A 321 2.22 -4.94 -12.63
C ASP A 321 0.87 -4.29 -12.29
N LEU A 322 0.33 -4.57 -11.09
CA LEU A 322 -0.84 -3.90 -10.53
C LEU A 322 -0.62 -2.39 -10.44
N ARG A 323 0.51 -1.95 -9.86
CA ARG A 323 0.87 -0.53 -9.73
C ARG A 323 0.92 0.17 -11.08
N SER A 324 1.51 -0.46 -12.09
CA SER A 324 1.56 0.09 -13.45
C SER A 324 0.16 0.30 -14.03
N GLU A 325 -0.76 -0.62 -13.81
CA GLU A 325 -2.14 -0.49 -14.26
C GLU A 325 -2.92 0.58 -13.46
N VAL A 326 -2.75 0.65 -12.13
CA VAL A 326 -3.33 1.73 -11.29
C VAL A 326 -2.89 3.10 -11.81
N ILE A 327 -1.59 3.29 -12.07
CA ILE A 327 -1.04 4.53 -12.63
C ILE A 327 -1.66 4.83 -13.99
N ARG A 328 -1.83 3.83 -14.87
CA ARG A 328 -2.47 3.99 -16.18
C ARG A 328 -3.90 4.51 -16.04
N GLN A 329 -4.69 3.92 -15.15
CA GLN A 329 -6.07 4.34 -14.92
C GLN A 329 -6.17 5.76 -14.32
N LEU A 330 -5.31 6.08 -13.34
CA LEU A 330 -5.24 7.42 -12.75
C LEU A 330 -4.85 8.48 -13.78
N LYS A 331 -3.88 8.19 -14.67
CA LYS A 331 -3.50 9.07 -15.79
C LYS A 331 -4.69 9.34 -16.71
N ASN A 332 -5.41 8.29 -17.10
CA ASN A 332 -6.59 8.43 -17.97
C ASN A 332 -7.71 9.25 -17.30
N ALA A 333 -7.81 9.17 -15.98
CA ALA A 333 -8.76 9.94 -15.17
C ALA A 333 -8.27 11.36 -14.81
N GLY A 334 -7.05 11.76 -15.21
CA GLY A 334 -6.46 13.05 -14.85
C GLY A 334 -6.20 13.23 -13.34
N LYS A 335 -5.97 12.13 -12.61
CA LYS A 335 -5.71 12.13 -11.16
C LYS A 335 -4.22 11.97 -10.85
N PRO A 336 -3.75 12.38 -9.65
CA PRO A 336 -2.37 12.16 -9.21
C PRO A 336 -1.99 10.68 -9.26
N THR A 337 -0.78 10.38 -9.75
CA THR A 337 -0.30 9.00 -9.99
C THR A 337 0.61 8.47 -8.88
N SER A 338 0.48 9.00 -7.66
CA SER A 338 1.23 8.56 -6.50
C SER A 338 0.62 7.27 -5.93
N VAL A 339 1.26 6.13 -6.16
CA VAL A 339 0.72 4.79 -5.86
C VAL A 339 1.78 3.93 -5.19
N ALA A 340 1.37 3.17 -4.17
CA ALA A 340 2.15 2.07 -3.60
C ALA A 340 1.34 0.78 -3.57
N THR A 341 1.98 -0.35 -3.81
CA THR A 341 1.36 -1.68 -3.79
C THR A 341 2.22 -2.61 -2.96
N ILE A 342 1.63 -3.24 -1.94
CA ILE A 342 2.33 -4.03 -0.94
C ILE A 342 2.03 -5.51 -1.16
N ALA A 343 3.08 -6.30 -1.32
CA ALA A 343 3.04 -7.76 -1.23
C ALA A 343 3.28 -8.16 0.23
N TRP A 344 2.24 -8.66 0.92
CA TRP A 344 2.30 -8.93 2.36
C TRP A 344 2.33 -10.43 2.66
N MET A 345 3.52 -10.94 3.00
CA MET A 345 3.73 -12.29 3.54
C MET A 345 3.97 -12.22 5.06
N GLY A 346 3.04 -11.56 5.76
CA GLY A 346 3.15 -11.30 7.20
C GLY A 346 2.54 -12.38 8.10
N TYR A 347 2.14 -13.52 7.54
CA TYR A 347 1.61 -14.67 8.28
C TYR A 347 2.01 -15.98 7.58
N SER A 348 1.76 -17.12 8.24
CA SER A 348 1.97 -18.45 7.65
C SER A 348 0.63 -19.10 7.29
N PRO A 349 0.24 -19.10 6.00
CA PRO A 349 -0.93 -19.83 5.54
C PRO A 349 -0.75 -21.35 5.74
N PRO A 350 -1.84 -22.13 5.68
CA PRO A 350 -1.74 -23.58 5.72
C PRO A 350 -0.85 -24.10 4.59
N PRO A 351 0.03 -25.09 4.84
CA PRO A 351 0.80 -25.72 3.77
C PRO A 351 -0.15 -26.37 2.77
N ASN A 352 0.24 -26.40 1.50
CA ASN A 352 -0.49 -27.19 0.51
C ASN A 352 -0.11 -28.67 0.71
N PRO A 353 -0.97 -29.56 1.23
CA PRO A 353 -0.67 -30.98 1.33
C PRO A 353 -0.25 -31.52 -0.04
N LEU A 354 1.03 -31.88 -0.13
CA LEU A 354 1.56 -32.73 -1.17
C LEU A 354 0.82 -34.07 -1.08
N ASP A 355 0.33 -34.60 -2.21
CA ASP A 355 -0.17 -35.98 -2.40
C ASP A 355 -1.60 -36.40 -1.97
N SER A 356 -2.65 -35.56 -2.05
CA SER A 356 -4.05 -36.08 -1.94
C SER A 356 -4.83 -36.15 -3.27
N GLY A 357 -4.37 -35.49 -4.33
CA GLY A 357 -4.98 -35.59 -5.66
C GLY A 357 -6.41 -35.03 -5.79
N SER A 358 -6.99 -34.42 -4.74
CA SER A 358 -8.29 -33.75 -4.80
C SER A 358 -8.33 -32.47 -3.96
N ALA A 359 -8.94 -31.40 -4.50
CA ALA A 359 -9.16 -30.14 -3.80
C ALA A 359 -10.13 -30.28 -2.61
N GLY A 360 -10.91 -31.38 -2.55
CA GLY A 360 -11.81 -31.67 -1.44
C GLY A 360 -11.10 -32.20 -0.20
N ASP A 361 -10.09 -33.06 -0.37
CA ASP A 361 -9.32 -33.63 0.76
C ASP A 361 -8.31 -32.62 1.33
N LEU A 362 -7.75 -31.77 0.47
CA LEU A 362 -6.96 -30.59 0.81
C LEU A 362 -7.64 -29.72 1.88
N TRP A 363 -8.97 -29.70 1.85
CA TRP A 363 -9.77 -28.68 2.51
C TRP A 363 -10.44 -29.14 3.79
N GLN A 364 -10.75 -30.44 3.93
CA GLN A 364 -11.25 -31.01 5.19
C GLN A 364 -10.26 -30.88 6.36
N THR A 365 -8.98 -30.68 6.05
CA THR A 365 -7.91 -30.53 7.04
C THR A 365 -7.56 -29.07 7.36
N MET A 366 -8.18 -28.10 6.69
CA MET A 366 -7.92 -26.67 6.94
C MET A 366 -8.84 -26.14 8.02
N THR A 367 -8.24 -25.57 9.07
CA THR A 367 -8.92 -24.90 10.18
C THR A 367 -8.73 -23.40 10.08
N ASP A 368 -9.69 -22.62 10.57
CA ASP A 368 -9.63 -21.15 10.69
C ASP A 368 -8.49 -20.60 11.58
N GLY A 369 -7.90 -21.43 12.46
CA GLY A 369 -6.91 -20.99 13.45
C GLY A 369 -5.72 -20.20 12.87
N GLN A 370 -5.21 -20.57 11.69
CA GLN A 370 -4.14 -19.80 11.03
C GLN A 370 -4.64 -18.50 10.40
N ALA A 371 -5.91 -18.43 10.01
CA ALA A 371 -6.51 -17.20 9.51
C ALA A 371 -6.70 -16.20 10.66
N HIS A 372 -7.16 -16.64 11.83
CA HIS A 372 -7.23 -15.77 13.02
C HIS A 372 -5.87 -15.26 13.46
N ALA A 373 -4.85 -16.11 13.50
CA ALA A 373 -3.49 -15.67 13.83
C ALA A 373 -2.98 -14.63 12.82
N GLY A 374 -3.14 -14.91 11.52
CA GLY A 374 -2.77 -13.97 10.46
C GLY A 374 -3.59 -12.68 10.48
N ALA A 375 -4.86 -12.74 10.90
CA ALA A 375 -5.75 -11.58 10.99
C ALA A 375 -5.27 -10.59 12.04
N ALA A 376 -4.81 -11.08 13.21
CA ALA A 376 -4.23 -10.23 14.24
C ALA A 376 -2.96 -9.50 13.75
N ASP A 377 -2.11 -10.18 12.97
CA ASP A 377 -0.91 -9.60 12.37
C ASP A 377 -1.25 -8.58 11.28
N LEU A 378 -2.21 -8.91 10.41
CA LEU A 378 -2.68 -8.02 9.35
C LEU A 378 -3.33 -6.75 9.92
N SER A 379 -4.17 -6.88 10.95
CA SER A 379 -4.81 -5.75 11.63
C SER A 379 -3.77 -4.74 12.14
N ARG A 380 -2.68 -5.23 12.77
CA ARG A 380 -1.59 -4.36 13.24
C ARG A 380 -0.85 -3.70 12.08
N TYR A 381 -0.58 -4.45 11.02
CA TYR A 381 0.08 -3.92 9.83
C TYR A 381 -0.75 -2.83 9.14
N LEU A 382 -2.05 -3.05 8.95
CA LEU A 382 -2.96 -2.06 8.33
C LEU A 382 -3.08 -0.78 9.18
N GLN A 383 -3.13 -0.91 10.50
CA GLN A 383 -3.09 0.26 11.39
C GLN A 383 -1.78 1.04 11.23
N GLN A 384 -0.64 0.36 11.16
CA GLN A 384 0.65 1.01 10.95
C GLN A 384 0.70 1.77 9.61
N VAL A 385 0.25 1.15 8.53
CA VAL A 385 0.16 1.80 7.20
C VAL A 385 -0.73 3.04 7.28
N ARG A 386 -1.90 2.96 7.93
CA ARG A 386 -2.80 4.10 8.11
C ARG A 386 -2.21 5.20 9.00
N THR A 387 -1.50 4.84 10.07
CA THR A 387 -0.84 5.82 10.95
C THR A 387 0.22 6.60 10.19
N ASN A 388 1.00 5.92 9.35
CA ASN A 388 2.02 6.58 8.54
C ASN A 388 1.41 7.37 7.37
N ASN A 389 0.24 6.97 6.85
CA ASN A 389 -0.45 7.67 5.78
C ASN A 389 -1.94 7.92 6.10
N PRO A 390 -2.27 8.90 6.96
CA PRO A 390 -3.63 9.12 7.43
C PRO A 390 -4.63 9.48 6.33
N GLY A 391 -4.18 10.19 5.28
CA GLY A 391 -5.03 10.67 4.18
C GLY A 391 -5.06 9.79 2.93
N GLY A 392 -4.26 8.72 2.88
CA GLY A 392 -4.17 7.84 1.71
C GLY A 392 -5.41 6.97 1.55
N HIS A 393 -5.73 6.61 0.30
CA HIS A 393 -6.72 5.60 -0.01
C HIS A 393 -6.10 4.20 0.19
N LEU A 394 -6.56 3.44 1.18
CA LEU A 394 -6.03 2.11 1.50
C LEU A 394 -6.99 1.01 1.05
N THR A 395 -6.51 0.12 0.18
CA THR A 395 -7.26 -1.03 -0.32
C THR A 395 -6.64 -2.34 0.13
N VAL A 396 -7.45 -3.30 0.59
CA VAL A 396 -6.99 -4.67 0.90
C VAL A 396 -7.43 -5.64 -0.19
N LEU A 397 -6.51 -6.46 -0.68
CA LEU A 397 -6.72 -7.44 -1.74
C LEU A 397 -6.46 -8.84 -1.18
N GLY A 398 -7.50 -9.53 -0.73
CA GLY A 398 -7.38 -10.87 -0.13
C GLY A 398 -7.60 -11.98 -1.17
N HIS A 399 -6.59 -12.81 -1.41
CA HIS A 399 -6.68 -13.96 -2.32
C HIS A 399 -6.93 -15.27 -1.56
N SER A 400 -7.89 -16.07 -2.00
CA SER A 400 -8.09 -17.42 -1.48
C SER A 400 -8.26 -17.44 0.05
N TYR A 401 -7.48 -18.24 0.77
CA TYR A 401 -7.45 -18.23 2.24
C TYR A 401 -7.06 -16.86 2.84
N GLY A 402 -6.29 -16.05 2.10
CA GLY A 402 -6.02 -14.66 2.46
C GLY A 402 -7.27 -13.78 2.46
N SER A 403 -8.34 -14.15 1.75
CA SER A 403 -9.64 -13.47 1.86
C SER A 403 -10.26 -13.68 3.24
N LEU A 404 -10.18 -14.89 3.80
CA LEU A 404 -10.66 -15.20 5.15
C LEU A 404 -9.84 -14.42 6.19
N THR A 405 -8.51 -14.47 6.10
CA THR A 405 -7.59 -13.70 6.95
C THR A 405 -7.87 -12.20 6.89
N ALA A 406 -8.06 -11.64 5.69
CA ALA A 406 -8.38 -10.22 5.51
C ALA A 406 -9.74 -9.83 6.09
N SER A 407 -10.77 -10.66 5.87
CA SER A 407 -12.10 -10.42 6.45
C SER A 407 -12.05 -10.39 7.97
N LEU A 408 -11.42 -11.40 8.58
CA LEU A 408 -11.25 -11.48 10.03
C LEU A 408 -10.50 -10.26 10.59
N ALA A 409 -9.44 -9.81 9.91
CA ALA A 409 -8.70 -8.61 10.31
C ALA A 409 -9.60 -7.36 10.34
N LEU A 410 -10.40 -7.17 9.29
CA LEU A 410 -11.33 -6.03 9.22
C LEU A 410 -12.44 -6.12 10.28
N GLN A 411 -12.93 -7.33 10.59
CA GLN A 411 -13.89 -7.54 11.66
C GLN A 411 -13.30 -7.21 13.04
N ASP A 412 -12.06 -7.64 13.31
CA ASP A 412 -11.35 -7.32 14.55
C ASP A 412 -11.13 -5.80 14.70
N LEU A 413 -10.77 -5.12 13.60
CA LEU A 413 -10.60 -3.67 13.57
C LEU A 413 -11.92 -2.94 13.81
N ASN A 414 -13.00 -3.36 13.15
CA ASN A 414 -14.34 -2.79 13.34
C ASN A 414 -14.83 -2.97 14.79
N ALA A 415 -14.58 -4.14 15.39
CA ALA A 415 -14.89 -4.38 16.80
C ALA A 415 -14.12 -3.46 17.77
N GLN A 416 -12.96 -2.94 17.34
CA GLN A 416 -12.15 -1.96 18.06
C GLN A 416 -12.53 -0.50 17.72
N GLY A 417 -13.48 -0.28 16.81
CA GLY A 417 -13.84 1.06 16.30
C GLY A 417 -12.78 1.68 15.39
N ALA A 418 -11.90 0.87 14.80
CA ALA A 418 -10.87 1.30 13.87
C ALA A 418 -11.26 0.96 12.43
N HIS A 419 -11.16 1.94 11.54
CA HIS A 419 -11.55 1.81 10.12
C HIS A 419 -10.40 2.24 9.19
N PRO A 420 -9.24 1.57 9.22
CA PRO A 420 -8.06 2.01 8.47
C PRO A 420 -8.18 1.78 6.95
N VAL A 421 -9.13 0.97 6.48
CA VAL A 421 -9.25 0.55 5.08
C VAL A 421 -10.44 1.25 4.43
N ASN A 422 -10.28 1.66 3.18
CA ASN A 422 -11.32 2.29 2.37
C ASN A 422 -12.10 1.25 1.56
N ASP A 423 -11.39 0.32 0.92
CA ASP A 423 -11.99 -0.72 0.08
C ASP A 423 -11.34 -2.09 0.30
N VAL A 424 -12.11 -3.15 0.06
CA VAL A 424 -11.60 -4.52 0.10
C VAL A 424 -12.09 -5.34 -1.08
N VAL A 425 -11.19 -6.10 -1.70
CA VAL A 425 -11.53 -7.07 -2.74
C VAL A 425 -11.14 -8.47 -2.29
N PHE A 426 -12.12 -9.37 -2.21
CA PHE A 426 -11.91 -10.79 -1.93
C PHE A 426 -12.03 -11.60 -3.22
N TYR A 427 -11.02 -12.37 -3.59
CA TYR A 427 -11.02 -13.09 -4.87
C TYR A 427 -10.54 -14.53 -4.73
N GLY A 428 -11.24 -15.44 -5.40
CA GLY A 428 -11.09 -16.87 -5.18
C GLY A 428 -11.41 -17.29 -3.74
N SER A 429 -12.26 -16.54 -3.03
CA SER A 429 -12.50 -16.74 -1.60
C SER A 429 -13.24 -18.06 -1.33
N PRO A 430 -12.79 -18.86 -0.34
CA PRO A 430 -13.54 -20.03 0.12
C PRO A 430 -14.64 -19.68 1.15
N GLY A 431 -14.64 -18.45 1.67
CA GLY A 431 -15.44 -18.04 2.82
C GLY A 431 -14.82 -16.82 3.50
N LEU A 432 -15.62 -16.06 4.24
CA LEU A 432 -15.19 -14.79 4.85
C LEU A 432 -15.53 -14.68 6.34
N GLU A 433 -16.15 -15.70 6.92
CA GLU A 433 -16.62 -15.68 8.33
C GLU A 433 -17.46 -14.45 8.66
N LEU A 434 -18.32 -14.07 7.72
CA LEU A 434 -19.26 -12.96 7.87
C LEU A 434 -20.67 -13.39 7.47
N TYR A 435 -21.64 -12.71 8.07
CA TYR A 435 -23.07 -12.82 7.77
C TYR A 435 -23.63 -11.52 7.19
N SER A 436 -22.88 -10.42 7.31
CA SER A 436 -23.19 -9.12 6.73
C SER A 436 -21.90 -8.35 6.43
N PRO A 437 -21.78 -7.66 5.28
CA PRO A 437 -20.64 -6.80 4.98
C PRO A 437 -20.44 -5.67 5.99
N ALA A 438 -21.48 -5.27 6.73
CA ALA A 438 -21.36 -4.28 7.82
C ALA A 438 -20.38 -4.70 8.92
N GLN A 439 -20.10 -6.01 9.06
CA GLN A 439 -19.08 -6.52 10.00
C GLN A 439 -17.67 -6.08 9.62
N LEU A 440 -17.41 -5.73 8.36
CA LEU A 440 -16.09 -5.28 7.88
C LEU A 440 -15.76 -3.85 8.30
N GLY A 441 -16.73 -3.07 8.79
CA GLY A 441 -16.53 -1.68 9.17
C GLY A 441 -16.23 -0.76 7.98
N LEU A 442 -16.73 -1.09 6.79
CA LEU A 442 -16.60 -0.30 5.57
C LEU A 442 -17.93 0.36 5.20
N ASP A 443 -17.87 1.45 4.45
CA ASP A 443 -19.05 2.08 3.86
C ASP A 443 -19.73 1.15 2.84
N HIS A 444 -21.03 1.35 2.61
CA HIS A 444 -21.79 0.55 1.66
C HIS A 444 -21.21 0.67 0.24
N GLY A 445 -20.98 -0.48 -0.42
CA GLY A 445 -20.44 -0.53 -1.79
C GLY A 445 -18.92 -0.62 -1.87
N HIS A 446 -18.20 -0.66 -0.74
CA HIS A 446 -16.73 -0.69 -0.70
C HIS A 446 -16.14 -2.10 -0.44
N ALA A 447 -16.97 -3.13 -0.51
CA ALA A 447 -16.55 -4.52 -0.37
C ALA A 447 -16.93 -5.31 -1.63
N TYR A 448 -15.92 -5.89 -2.27
CA TYR A 448 -16.04 -6.52 -3.58
C TYR A 448 -15.64 -7.99 -3.53
N VAL A 449 -16.20 -8.78 -4.43
CA VAL A 449 -15.85 -10.19 -4.62
C VAL A 449 -15.56 -10.50 -6.08
N MET A 450 -14.67 -11.46 -6.34
CA MET A 450 -14.45 -12.04 -7.67
C MET A 450 -14.35 -13.56 -7.58
N GLN A 451 -15.04 -14.24 -8.49
CA GLN A 451 -14.95 -15.69 -8.69
C GLN A 451 -14.68 -16.00 -10.15
N ALA A 452 -13.94 -17.07 -10.41
CA ALA A 452 -13.66 -17.55 -11.75
C ALA A 452 -14.48 -18.81 -12.05
N PRO A 453 -15.07 -18.94 -13.27
CA PRO A 453 -15.99 -20.04 -13.59
C PRO A 453 -15.42 -21.45 -13.39
N HIS A 454 -14.10 -21.61 -13.45
CA HIS A 454 -13.42 -22.90 -13.33
C HIS A 454 -12.59 -23.02 -12.04
N ASP A 455 -12.76 -22.09 -11.11
CA ASP A 455 -12.08 -22.13 -9.83
C ASP A 455 -12.83 -23.09 -8.86
N PRO A 456 -12.24 -24.25 -8.51
CA PRO A 456 -12.89 -25.24 -7.66
C PRO A 456 -13.14 -24.71 -6.25
N ILE A 457 -12.37 -23.71 -5.78
CA ILE A 457 -12.61 -23.11 -4.46
C ILE A 457 -13.94 -22.37 -4.48
N THR A 458 -14.18 -21.53 -5.48
CA THR A 458 -15.43 -20.77 -5.60
C THR A 458 -16.65 -21.64 -5.89
N ASN A 459 -16.47 -22.72 -6.67
CA ASN A 459 -17.60 -23.55 -7.11
C ASN A 459 -17.95 -24.70 -6.16
N LEU A 460 -16.99 -25.19 -5.36
CA LEU A 460 -17.19 -26.37 -4.52
C LEU A 460 -17.05 -26.06 -3.03
N VAL A 461 -16.24 -25.08 -2.65
CA VAL A 461 -15.93 -24.77 -1.25
C VAL A 461 -16.79 -23.61 -0.73
N ALA A 462 -16.84 -22.48 -1.45
CA ALA A 462 -17.62 -21.32 -1.03
C ALA A 462 -19.11 -21.64 -0.72
N PRO A 463 -19.81 -22.50 -1.50
CA PRO A 463 -21.20 -22.85 -1.20
C PRO A 463 -21.39 -23.63 0.11
N VAL A 464 -20.33 -24.28 0.62
CA VAL A 464 -20.35 -25.05 1.87
C VAL A 464 -19.63 -24.34 3.01
N ALA A 465 -19.21 -23.09 2.84
CA ALA A 465 -18.59 -22.27 3.88
C ALA A 465 -19.32 -22.31 5.25
N PRO A 466 -20.67 -22.31 5.32
CA PRO A 466 -21.39 -22.41 6.60
C PRO A 466 -21.11 -23.70 7.37
N LEU A 467 -20.82 -24.81 6.69
CA LEU A 467 -20.52 -26.10 7.33
C LEU A 467 -19.13 -26.11 7.98
N HIS A 468 -18.25 -25.21 7.56
CA HIS A 468 -16.88 -25.07 8.06
C HIS A 468 -16.72 -23.93 9.07
N GLY A 469 -17.80 -23.23 9.41
CA GLY A 469 -17.76 -22.07 10.29
C GLY A 469 -17.34 -20.77 9.60
N TRP A 470 -17.14 -20.75 8.28
CA TRP A 470 -16.60 -19.59 7.56
C TRP A 470 -17.66 -18.65 7.00
N GLY A 471 -18.78 -18.55 7.69
CA GLY A 471 -19.88 -17.65 7.33
C GLY A 471 -20.62 -18.06 6.06
N LEU A 472 -21.27 -17.08 5.44
CA LEU A 472 -22.05 -17.29 4.22
C LEU A 472 -21.14 -17.46 2.99
N ASP A 473 -21.70 -18.03 1.91
CA ASP A 473 -21.07 -17.98 0.59
C ASP A 473 -20.83 -16.51 0.19
N PRO A 474 -19.57 -16.08 -0.02
CA PRO A 474 -19.25 -14.69 -0.33
C PRO A 474 -19.96 -14.19 -1.59
N TYR A 475 -20.18 -15.07 -2.56
CA TYR A 475 -20.74 -14.72 -3.87
C TYR A 475 -22.27 -14.62 -3.85
N LEU A 476 -22.90 -15.10 -2.77
CA LEU A 476 -24.34 -14.98 -2.54
C LEU A 476 -24.68 -14.04 -1.39
N THR A 477 -23.68 -13.38 -0.79
CA THR A 477 -23.86 -12.48 0.36
C THR A 477 -24.32 -11.10 -0.10
N PRO A 478 -25.55 -10.66 0.27
CA PRO A 478 -26.03 -9.34 -0.12
C PRO A 478 -25.14 -8.21 0.41
N GLY A 479 -24.84 -7.23 -0.45
CA GLY A 479 -24.01 -6.07 -0.11
C GLY A 479 -22.53 -6.21 -0.47
N LEU A 480 -22.08 -7.40 -0.89
CA LEU A 480 -20.81 -7.55 -1.62
C LEU A 480 -21.05 -7.33 -3.11
N VAL A 481 -20.20 -6.54 -3.75
CA VAL A 481 -20.30 -6.23 -5.18
C VAL A 481 -19.45 -7.21 -5.98
N GLU A 482 -20.06 -8.00 -6.85
CA GLU A 482 -19.33 -8.95 -7.70
C GLU A 482 -18.73 -8.27 -8.94
N LEU A 483 -17.40 -8.34 -9.06
CA LEU A 483 -16.66 -7.87 -10.22
C LEU A 483 -16.35 -9.03 -11.18
N SER A 484 -16.27 -8.72 -12.47
CA SER A 484 -16.00 -9.72 -13.50
C SER A 484 -14.58 -10.26 -13.39
N SER A 485 -14.46 -11.58 -13.52
CA SER A 485 -13.21 -12.28 -13.81
C SER A 485 -13.16 -12.84 -15.24
N GLN A 486 -14.19 -12.56 -16.04
CA GLN A 486 -14.35 -13.13 -17.38
C GLN A 486 -13.62 -12.30 -18.43
N ALA A 487 -13.26 -12.95 -19.54
CA ALA A 487 -12.62 -12.27 -20.66
C ALA A 487 -13.58 -11.22 -21.25
N GLY A 488 -13.05 -10.06 -21.62
CA GLY A 488 -13.84 -8.97 -22.19
C GLY A 488 -13.03 -7.70 -22.40
N PHE A 489 -13.67 -6.66 -22.92
CA PHE A 489 -13.04 -5.34 -23.03
C PHE A 489 -13.17 -4.57 -21.72
N ASP A 490 -12.08 -3.94 -21.29
CA ASP A 490 -12.13 -2.93 -20.23
C ASP A 490 -12.79 -1.62 -20.75
N PRO A 491 -13.21 -0.70 -19.87
CA PRO A 491 -13.73 0.61 -20.25
C PRO A 491 -12.82 1.44 -21.17
N GLY A 492 -11.52 1.16 -21.19
CA GLY A 492 -10.55 1.77 -22.09
C GLY A 492 -10.48 1.11 -23.47
N GLY A 493 -11.27 0.08 -23.74
CA GLY A 493 -11.28 -0.67 -24.99
C GLY A 493 -10.14 -1.68 -25.15
N ILE A 494 -9.42 -2.01 -24.08
CA ILE A 494 -8.36 -3.03 -24.10
C ILE A 494 -8.98 -4.38 -23.79
N TRP A 495 -8.67 -5.39 -24.61
CA TRP A 495 -9.07 -6.76 -24.32
C TRP A 495 -8.31 -7.28 -23.09
N ARG A 496 -9.05 -7.85 -22.15
CA ARG A 496 -8.55 -8.50 -20.94
C ARG A 496 -8.97 -9.97 -20.98
N ASP A 497 -8.01 -10.88 -20.86
CA ASP A 497 -8.31 -12.31 -20.78
C ASP A 497 -8.94 -12.67 -19.42
N GLY A 498 -9.73 -13.74 -19.40
CA GLY A 498 -10.43 -14.19 -18.20
C GLY A 498 -9.52 -14.96 -17.25
N VAL A 499 -10.02 -15.25 -16.05
CA VAL A 499 -9.35 -16.11 -15.07
C VAL A 499 -9.79 -17.57 -15.32
N TYR A 500 -8.82 -18.47 -15.50
CA TYR A 500 -9.08 -19.88 -15.79
C TYR A 500 -8.76 -20.81 -14.62
N ALA A 501 -7.70 -20.53 -13.87
CA ALA A 501 -7.34 -21.28 -12.66
C ALA A 501 -7.35 -20.40 -11.41
N HIS A 502 -7.43 -21.03 -10.24
CA HIS A 502 -7.48 -20.37 -8.94
C HIS A 502 -6.31 -19.40 -8.69
N GLY A 503 -5.12 -19.69 -9.24
CA GLY A 503 -3.94 -18.84 -9.12
C GLY A 503 -3.80 -17.75 -10.19
N ASP A 504 -4.73 -17.67 -11.16
CA ASP A 504 -4.58 -16.79 -12.32
C ASP A 504 -5.08 -15.36 -12.10
N TYR A 505 -5.82 -15.07 -11.02
CA TYR A 505 -6.44 -13.75 -10.79
C TYR A 505 -5.48 -12.56 -10.90
N PRO A 506 -4.30 -12.55 -10.25
CA PRO A 506 -3.38 -11.42 -10.35
C PRO A 506 -2.46 -11.49 -11.59
N ARG A 507 -2.52 -12.58 -12.37
CA ARG A 507 -1.52 -12.86 -13.40
C ARG A 507 -1.73 -12.04 -14.67
N VAL A 508 -0.62 -11.77 -15.33
CA VAL A 508 -0.60 -11.25 -16.70
C VAL A 508 -0.80 -12.37 -17.73
N PHE A 509 -1.33 -12.00 -18.89
CA PHE A 509 -1.29 -12.79 -20.12
C PHE A 509 -0.54 -11.99 -21.20
N LEU A 510 -0.07 -12.66 -22.25
CA LEU A 510 0.51 -11.96 -23.40
C LEU A 510 -0.59 -11.64 -24.41
N ASP A 511 -0.72 -10.38 -24.78
CA ASP A 511 -1.62 -9.96 -25.84
C ASP A 511 -1.10 -10.39 -27.23
N ALA A 512 -1.86 -10.06 -28.28
CA ALA A 512 -1.51 -10.41 -29.66
C ALA A 512 -0.19 -9.78 -30.15
N ALA A 513 0.28 -8.72 -29.49
CA ALA A 513 1.56 -8.07 -29.76
C ALA A 513 2.69 -8.59 -28.84
N GLY A 514 2.41 -9.60 -28.03
CA GLY A 514 3.35 -10.18 -27.07
C GLY A 514 3.62 -9.29 -25.85
N GLN A 515 2.77 -8.30 -25.59
CA GLN A 515 2.92 -7.43 -24.41
C GLN A 515 2.17 -8.04 -23.22
N PRO A 516 2.75 -8.00 -22.01
CA PRO A 516 2.07 -8.45 -20.81
C PRO A 516 0.90 -7.51 -20.48
N GLN A 517 -0.28 -8.08 -20.30
CA GLN A 517 -1.50 -7.38 -19.89
C GLN A 517 -2.07 -8.09 -18.66
N LEU A 518 -2.55 -7.34 -17.68
CA LEU A 518 -3.35 -7.92 -16.61
C LEU A 518 -4.64 -8.51 -17.18
N ARG A 519 -5.05 -9.65 -16.63
CA ARG A 519 -6.39 -10.23 -16.84
C ARG A 519 -7.49 -9.32 -16.31
N MET A 520 -8.76 -9.62 -16.63
CA MET A 520 -9.90 -8.78 -16.21
C MET A 520 -9.95 -8.58 -14.69
N SER A 521 -9.64 -9.62 -13.92
CA SER A 521 -9.48 -9.54 -12.47
C SER A 521 -8.41 -8.54 -12.04
N GLY A 522 -7.21 -8.59 -12.63
CA GLY A 522 -6.13 -7.65 -12.34
C GLY A 522 -6.49 -6.20 -12.70
N TYR A 523 -7.22 -6.00 -13.80
CA TYR A 523 -7.76 -4.69 -14.18
C TYR A 523 -8.74 -4.14 -13.12
N ASN A 524 -9.67 -4.98 -12.65
CA ASN A 524 -10.64 -4.63 -11.61
C ASN A 524 -9.97 -4.36 -10.26
N LEU A 525 -8.98 -5.17 -9.86
CA LEU A 525 -8.17 -4.92 -8.67
C LEU A 525 -7.48 -3.55 -8.74
N ALA A 526 -6.93 -3.20 -9.91
CA ALA A 526 -6.31 -1.90 -10.12
C ALA A 526 -7.31 -0.74 -10.06
N ALA A 527 -8.53 -0.92 -10.58
CA ALA A 527 -9.57 0.11 -10.53
C ALA A 527 -9.99 0.43 -9.08
N ILE A 528 -10.20 -0.60 -8.25
CA ILE A 528 -10.49 -0.40 -6.82
C ILE A 528 -9.29 0.19 -6.09
N ALA A 529 -8.08 -0.33 -6.32
CA ALA A 529 -6.87 0.22 -5.73
C ALA A 529 -6.60 1.68 -6.12
N ALA A 530 -7.11 2.15 -7.27
CA ALA A 530 -7.04 3.54 -7.71
C ALA A 530 -8.08 4.47 -7.06
N GLY A 531 -9.03 3.93 -6.28
CA GLY A 531 -10.21 4.69 -5.84
C GLY A 531 -11.13 5.07 -7.00
N LEU A 532 -11.21 4.23 -8.04
CA LEU A 532 -12.01 4.43 -9.24
C LEU A 532 -13.02 3.28 -9.45
N PRO A 533 -13.98 3.07 -8.54
CA PRO A 533 -14.92 1.96 -8.65
C PRO A 533 -15.79 2.00 -9.92
N ASP A 534 -16.06 3.20 -10.45
CA ASP A 534 -16.78 3.38 -11.71
C ASP A 534 -16.01 2.87 -12.96
N ASN A 535 -14.70 2.62 -12.82
CA ASN A 535 -13.90 1.99 -13.87
C ASN A 535 -13.95 0.45 -13.81
N THR A 536 -14.62 -0.15 -12.84
CA THR A 536 -14.70 -1.61 -12.77
C THR A 536 -15.64 -2.19 -13.82
N VAL A 537 -15.41 -3.45 -14.16
CA VAL A 537 -16.31 -4.26 -14.99
C VAL A 537 -17.07 -5.22 -14.07
N GLY A 538 -18.37 -5.03 -13.95
CA GLY A 538 -19.25 -5.91 -13.17
C GLY A 538 -19.42 -7.29 -13.80
N ALA A 539 -19.77 -8.29 -12.98
CA ALA A 539 -20.02 -9.65 -13.47
C ALA A 539 -21.19 -9.68 -14.49
N PRO A 540 -21.08 -10.48 -15.57
CA PRO A 540 -22.15 -10.55 -16.57
C PRO A 540 -23.41 -11.23 -15.99
N LEU A 541 -24.58 -10.71 -16.37
CA LEU A 541 -25.90 -11.20 -15.93
C LEU A 541 -26.27 -12.61 -16.49
N LEU A 542 -25.47 -13.16 -17.40
CA LEU A 542 -25.68 -14.46 -18.05
C LEU A 542 -24.42 -15.33 -17.89
N PRO A 543 -24.57 -16.65 -17.70
CA PRO A 543 -23.43 -17.57 -17.64
C PRO A 543 -22.66 -17.58 -18.98
N PRO A 544 -21.34 -17.78 -18.95
CA PRO A 544 -20.46 -17.56 -20.10
C PRO A 544 -20.76 -18.49 -21.28
N ILE A 545 -20.57 -17.96 -22.49
CA ILE A 545 -20.37 -18.78 -23.69
C ILE A 545 -18.98 -19.41 -23.57
N LEU A 546 -18.95 -20.74 -23.48
CA LEU A 546 -17.73 -21.55 -23.39
C LEU A 546 -16.69 -21.17 -24.46
N GLY A 547 -15.47 -20.79 -24.04
CA GLY A 547 -14.28 -20.79 -24.91
C GLY A 547 -13.89 -19.49 -25.61
N GLY A 548 -14.31 -18.31 -25.11
CA GLY A 548 -14.01 -17.02 -25.75
C GLY A 548 -12.57 -16.52 -25.57
N GLY A 549 -11.59 -17.15 -26.23
CA GLY A 549 -10.40 -16.41 -26.67
C GLY A 549 -10.81 -15.32 -27.67
N MET A 550 -9.96 -14.30 -27.88
CA MET A 550 -10.15 -13.21 -28.86
C MET A 550 -10.97 -13.67 -30.06
N PRO A 551 -12.10 -13.01 -30.41
CA PRO A 551 -12.80 -13.27 -31.66
C PRO A 551 -11.77 -13.18 -32.79
N GLY A 552 -11.55 -14.31 -33.47
CA GLY A 552 -10.44 -14.45 -34.41
C GLY A 552 -10.40 -13.28 -35.40
N ALA A 553 -9.20 -12.72 -35.59
CA ALA A 553 -8.92 -11.83 -36.70
C ALA A 553 -9.46 -12.44 -38.00
N PRO A 554 -10.00 -11.64 -38.94
CA PRO A 554 -10.58 -12.15 -40.17
C PRO A 554 -9.56 -13.08 -40.86
N ASN A 555 -9.94 -14.34 -41.06
CA ASN A 555 -9.12 -15.34 -41.73
C ASN A 555 -8.58 -14.76 -43.06
N PRO A 556 -7.31 -15.02 -43.42
CA PRO A 556 -6.85 -14.72 -44.76
C PRO A 556 -7.70 -15.53 -45.75
N VAL A 557 -8.25 -14.83 -46.73
CA VAL A 557 -9.00 -15.38 -47.87
C VAL A 557 -8.19 -16.53 -48.46
N PRO A 558 -8.77 -17.73 -48.70
CA PRO A 558 -8.05 -18.79 -49.39
C PRO A 558 -7.77 -18.32 -50.81
N GLY A 559 -6.48 -18.20 -51.15
CA GLY A 559 -6.04 -17.95 -52.52
C GLY A 559 -6.53 -19.07 -53.43
N GLY A 560 -7.55 -18.75 -54.24
CA GLY A 560 -7.94 -19.54 -55.39
C GLY A 560 -6.80 -19.57 -56.40
N GLY A 561 -6.50 -20.77 -56.90
CA GLY A 561 -5.37 -21.00 -57.79
C GLY A 561 -5.45 -20.34 -59.17
N HIS A 562 -4.28 -20.24 -59.79
CA HIS A 562 -3.98 -20.71 -61.14
C HIS A 562 -2.50 -21.07 -61.23
#